data_AF-A0A2R4X1J3-F1
#
_entry.id   AF-A0A2R4X1J3-F1
#
_cell.length_a   1.000
_cell.length_b   1.000
_cell.length_c   1.000
_cell.angle_alpha   90.00
_cell.angle_beta   90.00
_cell.angle_gamma   90.00
#
_symmetry.space_group_name_H-M   'P 1'
#
loop_
_entity.id
_entity.type
_entity.pdbx_description
1 polymer ?
#
loop_
_entity_poly.entity_id
_entity_poly.type
_entity_poly.pdbx_seq_one_letter_code
_entity_poly.pdbx_strand_id
1 'polypeptide(L)'
;MDDPNCPVLAAAVARYDRTDRPVSVAAIGTILDRDPEEIAGRIDRLRACELLAREGDGDRYRPTVTGREFLALDVECGPIVVDPDDCR
;
A
#
# COMPACT_ATOMS: atom_id res chain seq x y z
N MET A 1 4.62 -19.61 2.60
CA MET A 1 4.44 -18.33 3.30
C MET A 1 3.87 -17.43 2.25
N ASP A 2 2.57 -17.17 2.35
CA ASP A 2 1.82 -16.30 1.46
C ASP A 2 2.51 -14.94 1.41
N ASP A 3 3.15 -14.63 0.28
CA ASP A 3 3.65 -13.29 0.02
C ASP A 3 2.44 -12.36 0.04
N PRO A 4 2.35 -11.37 0.95
CA PRO A 4 1.20 -10.49 0.99
C PRO A 4 1.12 -9.77 -0.35
N ASN A 5 -0.04 -9.87 -1.01
CA ASN A 5 -0.33 -9.29 -2.33
C ASN A 5 0.17 -7.86 -2.53
N CYS A 6 0.29 -7.09 -1.44
CA CYS A 6 1.05 -5.85 -1.44
C CYS A 6 1.83 -5.66 -0.12
N PRO A 7 3.16 -5.88 -0.09
CA PRO A 7 3.95 -5.80 1.15
C PRO A 7 3.95 -4.39 1.76
N VAL A 8 3.87 -3.34 0.94
CA VAL A 8 3.77 -1.94 1.40
C VAL A 8 2.45 -1.69 2.12
N LEU A 9 1.33 -2.19 1.57
CA LEU A 9 0.01 -2.04 2.19
C LEU A 9 -0.11 -2.89 3.46
N ALA A 10 0.40 -4.12 3.44
CA ALA A 10 0.41 -5.00 4.61
C ALA A 10 1.26 -4.41 5.75
N ALA A 11 2.45 -3.89 5.44
CA ALA A 11 3.29 -3.20 6.42
C ALA A 11 2.60 -1.94 6.97
N ALA A 12 1.93 -1.17 6.12
CA ALA A 12 1.17 0.01 6.53
C ALA A 12 0.03 -0.33 7.48
N VAL A 13 -0.78 -1.35 7.15
CA VAL A 13 -1.87 -1.84 8.00
C VAL A 13 -1.33 -2.34 9.33
N ALA A 14 -0.35 -3.25 9.32
CA ALA A 14 0.21 -3.83 10.54
C ALA A 14 0.84 -2.76 11.46
N ARG A 15 1.52 -1.76 10.89
CA ARG A 15 2.13 -0.67 11.66
C ARG A 15 1.07 0.28 12.23
N TYR A 16 0.03 0.60 11.46
CA TYR A 16 -1.07 1.43 11.92
C TYR A 16 -1.83 0.72 13.04
N ASP A 17 -2.21 -0.55 12.87
CA ASP A 17 -2.95 -1.33 13.87
C ASP A 17 -2.20 -1.50 15.19
N ARG A 18 -0.88 -1.63 15.12
CA ARG A 18 -0.04 -1.75 16.33
C ARG A 18 0.05 -0.44 17.12
N THR A 19 -0.03 0.71 16.46
CA THR A 19 0.36 1.98 17.07
C THR A 19 -0.73 3.02 17.11
N ASP A 20 -1.82 2.81 16.37
CA ASP A 20 -2.90 3.76 16.16
C ASP A 20 -2.39 5.14 15.70
N ARG A 21 -1.31 5.13 14.90
CA ARG A 21 -0.65 6.31 14.35
C ARG A 21 -0.50 6.19 12.83
N PRO A 22 -0.61 7.30 12.09
CA PRO A 22 -0.27 7.33 10.68
C PRO A 22 1.14 6.82 10.42
N VAL A 23 1.27 6.10 9.31
CA VAL A 23 2.54 5.58 8.83
C VAL A 23 3.23 6.58 7.92
N SER A 24 4.55 6.54 7.87
CA SER A 24 5.36 7.35 6.97
C SER A 24 6.14 6.49 5.99
N VAL A 25 6.54 7.08 4.86
CA VAL A 25 7.42 6.44 3.85
C VAL A 25 8.65 5.85 4.53
N ALA A 26 9.32 6.62 5.38
CA ALA A 26 10.50 6.17 6.12
C ALA A 26 10.20 4.97 7.04
N ALA A 27 9.08 5.00 7.77
CA ALA A 27 8.71 3.89 8.65
C ALA A 27 8.46 2.59 7.88
N ILE A 28 7.83 2.67 6.70
CA ILE A 28 7.59 1.50 5.85
C ILE A 28 8.87 1.03 5.18
N GLY A 29 9.72 1.94 4.70
CA GLY A 29 11.05 1.61 4.17
C GLY A 29 11.91 0.85 5.18
N THR A 30 11.95 1.28 6.43
CA THR A 30 12.64 0.54 7.50
C THR A 30 12.04 -0.84 7.75
N ILE A 31 10.71 -1.00 7.71
CA ILE A 31 10.06 -2.30 7.96
C ILE A 31 10.37 -3.29 6.84
N LEU A 32 10.42 -2.83 5.59
CA LEU A 32 10.60 -3.68 4.42
C LEU A 32 12.06 -3.79 3.95
N ASP A 33 12.99 -3.07 4.59
CA ASP A 33 14.38 -2.92 4.17
C ASP A 33 14.47 -2.48 2.69
N ARG A 34 13.74 -1.41 2.35
CA ARG A 34 13.61 -0.87 0.99
C ARG A 34 13.91 0.61 0.93
N ASP A 35 14.29 1.04 -0.28
CA ASP A 35 14.59 2.43 -0.55
C ASP A 35 13.34 3.33 -0.38
N PRO A 36 13.46 4.49 0.30
CA PRO A 36 12.32 5.37 0.54
C PRO A 36 11.69 5.92 -0.74
N GLU A 37 12.43 6.10 -1.84
CA GLU A 37 11.85 6.57 -3.11
C GLU A 37 10.96 5.50 -3.74
N GLU A 38 11.38 4.23 -3.69
CA GLU A 38 10.54 3.10 -4.14
C GLU A 38 9.26 3.00 -3.31
N ILE A 39 9.36 3.19 -2.00
CA ILE A 39 8.22 3.18 -1.09
C ILE A 39 7.28 4.37 -1.36
N ALA A 40 7.82 5.56 -1.58
CA ALA A 40 7.02 6.74 -1.90
C ALA A 40 6.20 6.51 -3.17
N GLY A 41 6.85 6.06 -4.25
CA GLY A 41 6.16 5.75 -5.51
C GLY A 41 5.07 4.68 -5.35
N ARG A 42 5.30 3.67 -4.50
CA ARG A 42 4.29 2.65 -4.23
C ARG A 42 3.13 3.20 -3.39
N ILE A 43 3.39 4.02 -2.38
CA ILE A 43 2.37 4.67 -1.55
C ILE A 43 1.47 5.59 -2.39
N ASP A 44 2.03 6.34 -3.34
CA ASP A 44 1.23 7.20 -4.22
C ASP A 44 0.26 6.39 -5.09
N ARG A 45 0.70 5.24 -5.62
CA ARG A 45 -0.19 4.32 -6.34
C ARG A 45 -1.30 3.78 -5.44
N LEU A 46 -0.96 3.36 -4.21
CA LEU A 46 -1.96 2.88 -3.24
C LEU A 46 -2.97 3.97 -2.85
N ARG A 47 -2.52 5.22 -2.79
CA ARG A 47 -3.41 6.37 -2.57
C ARG A 47 -4.32 6.62 -3.75
N ALA A 48 -3.81 6.53 -4.98
CA ALA A 48 -4.61 6.66 -6.19
C ALA A 48 -5.72 5.60 -6.29
N CYS A 49 -5.46 4.41 -5.74
CA CYS A 49 -6.45 3.33 -5.61
C CYS A 49 -7.31 3.40 -4.34
N GLU A 50 -7.25 4.49 -3.58
CA GLU A 50 -8.00 4.69 -2.33
C GLU A 50 -7.71 3.64 -1.22
N LEU A 51 -6.58 2.92 -1.31
CA LEU A 51 -6.16 1.92 -0.32
C LEU A 51 -5.43 2.56 0.87
N LEU A 52 -4.79 3.71 0.64
CA LEU A 52 -4.21 4.57 1.66
C LEU A 52 -4.77 5.98 1.54
N ALA A 53 -5.05 6.63 2.65
CA ALA A 53 -5.40 8.04 2.70
C ALA A 53 -4.27 8.84 3.36
N ARG A 54 -3.91 9.99 2.79
CA ARG A 54 -3.02 10.94 3.45
C ARG A 54 -3.75 11.58 4.64
N GLU A 55 -3.07 11.71 5.77
CA GLU A 55 -3.60 12.32 6.98
C GLU A 55 -2.79 13.57 7.34
N GLY A 56 -3.38 14.75 7.11
CA GLY A 56 -2.73 16.03 7.33
C GLY A 56 -1.62 16.32 6.33
N ASP A 57 -0.65 17.13 6.75
CA ASP A 57 0.49 17.53 5.94
C ASP A 57 1.66 16.53 6.01
N GLY A 58 2.46 16.49 4.94
CA GLY A 58 3.64 15.63 4.84
C GLY A 58 3.33 14.15 4.61
N ASP A 59 4.33 13.29 4.86
CA ASP A 59 4.28 11.87 4.53
C ASP A 59 3.64 11.05 5.64
N ARG A 60 2.35 11.32 5.90
CA ARG A 60 1.54 10.63 6.90
C ARG A 60 0.34 9.97 6.23
N TYR A 61 0.21 8.66 6.39
CA TYR A 61 -0.78 7.86 5.70
C TYR A 61 -1.53 6.95 6.68
N ARG A 62 -2.83 6.77 6.46
CA ARG A 62 -3.66 5.80 7.16
C ARG A 62 -4.24 4.79 6.18
N PRO A 63 -4.30 3.49 6.52
CA PRO A 63 -5.07 2.53 5.75
C PRO A 63 -6.55 2.89 5.74
N THR A 64 -7.18 2.78 4.57
CA THR A 64 -8.64 2.89 4.46
C THR A 64 -9.30 1.55 4.78
N VAL A 65 -10.64 1.56 4.91
CA VAL A 65 -11.41 0.30 5.01
C VAL A 65 -11.17 -0.55 3.76
N THR A 66 -11.24 0.06 2.57
CA THR A 66 -10.95 -0.57 1.28
C THR A 66 -9.55 -1.21 1.24
N GLY A 67 -8.53 -0.53 1.76
CA GLY A 67 -7.17 -1.08 1.83
C GLY A 67 -7.06 -2.35 2.69
N ARG A 68 -7.85 -2.43 3.76
CA ARG A 68 -7.89 -3.61 4.63
C ARG A 68 -8.66 -4.75 3.99
N GLU A 69 -9.80 -4.46 3.38
CA GLU A 69 -10.58 -5.45 2.63
C GLU A 69 -9.79 -6.00 1.45
N PHE A 70 -9.04 -5.16 0.73
CA PHE A 70 -8.16 -5.60 -0.36
C PHE A 70 -7.15 -6.66 0.09
N LEU A 71 -6.54 -6.49 1.27
CA LEU A 71 -5.64 -7.50 1.83
C LEU A 71 -6.36 -8.79 2.26
N ALA A 72 -7.61 -8.67 2.73
CA ALA A 72 -8.42 -9.80 3.17
C ALA A 72 -8.95 -10.65 2.00
N LEU A 73 -9.04 -10.06 0.80
CA LEU A 73 -9.56 -10.72 -0.41
C LEU A 73 -8.55 -11.67 -1.08
N ASP A 74 -7.31 -11.72 -0.60
CA ASP A 74 -6.22 -12.56 -1.14
C ASP A 74 -6.08 -12.50 -2.68
N VAL A 75 -6.29 -11.31 -3.28
CA VAL A 75 -6.17 -11.12 -4.72
C VAL A 75 -4.71 -10.82 -5.07
N GLU A 76 -4.06 -11.71 -5.82
CA GLU A 76 -2.71 -11.54 -6.35
C GLU A 76 -2.56 -10.17 -7.03
N CYS A 77 -1.89 -9.22 -6.38
CA CYS A 77 -1.55 -7.94 -6.99
C CYS A 77 -0.29 -8.11 -7.86
N GLY A 78 -0.35 -9.09 -8.78
CA GLY A 78 0.53 -9.16 -9.95
C GLY A 78 0.26 -7.97 -10.89
N PRO A 79 1.17 -7.66 -11.81
CA PRO A 79 0.94 -6.58 -12.77
C PRO A 79 -0.36 -6.86 -13.53
N ILE A 80 -1.35 -5.96 -13.40
CA ILE A 80 -2.48 -5.92 -14.33
C ILE A 80 -1.87 -5.50 -15.67
N VAL A 81 -1.54 -6.49 -16.50
CA VAL A 81 -1.35 -6.27 -17.94
C VAL A 81 -2.75 -6.06 -18.49
N VAL A 82 -3.14 -4.81 -18.67
CA VAL A 82 -4.28 -4.48 -19.53
C VAL A 82 -3.75 -4.65 -20.95
N ASP A 83 -4.13 -5.73 -21.63
CA ASP A 83 -3.90 -5.83 -23.07
C ASP A 83 -4.87 -4.84 -23.75
N PRO A 84 -4.38 -3.81 -24.47
CA PRO A 84 -5.26 -2.86 -25.14
C PRO A 84 -5.92 -3.43 -26.41
N ASP A 85 -5.70 -4.70 -26.77
CA ASP A 85 -6.24 -5.33 -27.99
C ASP A 85 -7.53 -6.14 -27.72
N ASP A 86 -8.55 -5.49 -27.14
CA ASP A 86 -9.95 -5.94 -27.33
C ASP A 86 -10.84 -4.71 -27.54
N CYS A 87 -10.55 -3.99 -28.61
CA CYS A 87 -11.50 -3.12 -29.30
C CYS A 87 -11.42 -3.49 -30.78
N ARG A 88 -12.23 -4.50 -31.11
CA ARG A 88 -12.57 -5.01 -32.44
C ARG A 88 -12.65 -3.97 -33.55
#